data_AF-A0AAF0EHS8-F1
#
_entry.id   AF-A0AAF0EHS8-F1
#
_cell.length_a   1.000
_cell.length_b   1.000
_cell.length_c   1.000
_cell.angle_alpha   90.00
_cell.angle_beta   90.00
_cell.angle_gamma   90.00
#
_symmetry.space_group_name_H-M   'P 1'
#
loop_
_entity.id
_entity.type
_entity.pdbx_description
1 polymer ?
#
loop_
_entity_poly.entity_id
_entity_poly.type
_entity_poly.pdbx_seq_one_letter_code
_entity_poly.pdbx_strand_id
1 'polypeptide(L)'
;MSHLSTRENRRSIMESREDDEVVPSDLEDAETRELQRQETDPPVRHLRIDWPSSTIKGRFAIGPSVPDMQPPLYDMPSSQDVELNSSSAVFLSKTSPINVVVQVLHGQGSQTPHSAPDTTGMNPVQVLQTMQRQAVYVYGKSSHNSVCLHIPQYVGRKPLHVRASSSSGHVTVVLPHSFNGLLRWNTEVGIVGFSPLVTARTQRLDSEPTKKRGTSKVVVDPDLPGWMTAQGRRGDVCEISTHSGRLYVCFSGENPSLAAKNCIIC
;
A
#
# COMPACT_ATOMS: atom_id res chain seq x y z
N MET A 1 -71.36 19.17 49.67
CA MET A 1 -70.31 18.14 49.59
C MET A 1 -70.73 17.13 48.53
N SER A 2 -70.11 17.13 47.36
CA SER A 2 -70.39 16.16 46.31
C SER A 2 -69.23 16.11 45.31
N HIS A 3 -68.57 14.97 45.31
CA HIS A 3 -67.57 14.51 44.34
C HIS A 3 -68.14 14.45 42.92
N LEU A 4 -67.29 14.62 41.90
CA LEU A 4 -67.44 13.93 40.61
C LEU A 4 -66.04 13.55 40.08
N SER A 5 -65.90 12.26 39.75
CA SER A 5 -64.63 11.56 39.49
C SER A 5 -64.56 11.07 38.04
N THR A 6 -63.39 11.27 37.43
CA THR A 6 -62.65 10.32 36.56
C THR A 6 -63.46 9.39 35.66
N ARG A 7 -63.85 9.85 34.46
CA ARG A 7 -64.26 8.93 33.38
C ARG A 7 -63.97 9.31 31.92
N GLU A 8 -63.38 10.48 31.62
CA GLU A 8 -63.26 10.93 30.21
C GLU A 8 -61.86 10.84 29.58
N ASN A 9 -60.81 10.54 30.35
CA ASN A 9 -59.42 10.52 29.82
C ASN A 9 -59.03 9.24 29.05
N ARG A 10 -59.97 8.55 28.39
CA ARG A 10 -59.70 7.27 27.71
C ARG A 10 -60.16 7.17 26.26
N ARG A 11 -60.36 8.30 25.58
CA ARG A 11 -60.62 8.36 24.14
C ARG A 11 -59.93 9.57 23.51
N SER A 12 -58.70 9.39 23.04
CA SER A 12 -58.26 9.94 21.76
C SER A 12 -56.89 9.36 21.40
N ILE A 13 -56.92 8.10 20.96
CA ILE A 13 -55.87 7.50 20.15
C ILE A 13 -56.34 7.65 18.70
N MET A 14 -55.44 8.13 17.84
CA MET A 14 -55.52 8.22 16.37
C MET A 14 -56.31 9.38 15.74
N GLU A 15 -55.56 10.40 15.29
CA GLU A 15 -55.78 11.26 14.10
C GLU A 15 -54.52 12.17 14.01
N SER A 16 -53.43 11.82 13.32
CA SER A 16 -53.16 11.83 11.86
C SER A 16 -52.25 13.01 11.45
N ARG A 17 -51.29 12.71 10.56
CA ARG A 17 -50.56 13.54 9.58
C ARG A 17 -49.17 14.09 9.92
N GLU A 18 -48.17 13.44 9.29
CA GLU A 18 -47.34 14.00 8.21
C GLU A 18 -46.95 15.48 8.36
N ASP A 19 -45.79 15.72 8.99
CA ASP A 19 -44.97 16.88 8.69
C ASP A 19 -43.60 16.36 8.24
N ASP A 20 -43.25 16.69 7.00
CA ASP A 20 -41.94 16.46 6.40
C ASP A 20 -40.85 17.05 7.31
N GLU A 21 -39.95 16.21 7.82
CA GLU A 21 -38.69 16.64 8.44
C GLU A 21 -37.80 17.28 7.37
N VAL A 22 -38.10 18.54 7.04
CA VAL A 22 -37.20 19.40 6.26
C VAL A 22 -35.98 19.69 7.13
N VAL A 23 -34.89 18.98 6.84
CA VAL A 23 -33.57 19.25 7.42
C VAL A 23 -33.22 20.72 7.14
N PRO A 24 -32.84 21.52 8.14
CA PRO A 24 -32.43 22.92 7.93
C PRO A 24 -31.26 22.99 6.95
N SER A 25 -31.35 23.84 5.92
CA SER A 25 -30.32 24.03 4.87
C SER A 25 -28.92 24.33 5.41
N ASP A 26 -28.83 24.90 6.61
CA ASP A 26 -27.57 25.23 7.28
C ASP A 26 -26.78 23.98 7.74
N LEU A 27 -27.46 22.84 7.95
CA LEU A 27 -26.84 21.55 8.28
C LEU A 27 -26.33 20.83 7.03
N GLU A 28 -27.06 20.91 5.92
CA GLU A 28 -26.61 20.38 4.62
C GLU A 28 -25.35 21.11 4.14
N ASP A 29 -25.27 22.43 4.33
CA ASP A 29 -24.08 23.23 4.03
C ASP A 29 -22.89 22.93 4.96
N ALA A 30 -23.15 22.57 6.22
CA ALA A 30 -22.11 22.16 7.17
C ALA A 30 -21.56 20.77 6.84
N GLU A 31 -22.43 19.84 6.48
CA GLU A 31 -22.07 18.49 6.05
C GLU A 31 -21.31 18.50 4.71
N THR A 32 -21.74 19.35 3.77
CA THR A 32 -21.06 19.56 2.49
C THR A 32 -19.71 20.27 2.65
N ARG A 33 -19.57 21.21 3.60
CA ARG A 33 -18.27 21.83 3.95
C ARG A 33 -17.31 20.87 4.63
N GLU A 34 -17.81 19.96 5.46
CA GLU A 34 -16.98 18.96 6.12
C GLU A 34 -16.51 17.88 5.12
N LEU A 35 -17.35 17.54 4.14
CA LEU A 35 -16.98 16.72 2.98
C LEU A 35 -15.93 17.40 2.09
N GLN A 36 -16.05 18.71 1.83
CA GLN A 36 -15.04 19.50 1.12
C GLN A 36 -13.72 19.66 1.90
N ARG A 37 -13.76 19.69 3.25
CA ARG A 37 -12.56 19.67 4.10
C ARG A 37 -11.88 18.31 4.14
N GLN A 38 -12.63 17.22 3.98
CA GLN A 38 -12.09 15.88 3.78
C GLN A 38 -11.52 15.68 2.36
N GLU A 39 -11.89 16.55 1.42
CA GLU A 39 -11.38 16.57 0.04
C GLU A 39 -9.99 17.22 -0.08
N THR A 40 -9.51 17.92 0.95
CA THR A 40 -8.08 18.27 1.08
C THR A 40 -7.32 17.11 1.69
N ASP A 41 -7.16 16.03 0.92
CA ASP A 41 -6.20 14.96 1.24
C ASP A 41 -4.85 15.64 1.54
N PRO A 42 -4.22 15.40 2.72
CA PRO A 42 -2.95 16.04 3.04
C PRO A 42 -1.95 15.72 1.91
N PRO A 43 -1.14 16.70 1.49
CA PRO A 43 -0.31 16.58 0.31
C PRO A 43 0.59 15.35 0.44
N VAL A 44 0.44 14.40 -0.47
CA VAL A 44 1.09 13.11 -0.37
C VAL A 44 2.46 13.17 -1.02
N ARG A 45 3.51 12.80 -0.27
CA ARG A 45 4.88 12.87 -0.81
C ARG A 45 5.12 11.80 -1.89
N HIS A 46 5.45 12.28 -3.09
CA HIS A 46 6.10 11.51 -4.16
C HIS A 46 7.60 11.83 -4.18
N LEU A 47 8.43 10.80 -4.27
CA LEU A 47 9.88 10.89 -4.24
C LEU A 47 10.46 10.23 -5.49
N ARG A 48 11.34 10.96 -6.19
CA ARG A 48 12.17 10.41 -7.25
C ARG A 48 13.64 10.75 -7.00
N ILE A 49 14.50 9.75 -7.17
CA ILE A 49 15.96 9.91 -7.19
C ILE A 49 16.46 9.16 -8.42
N ASP A 50 16.95 9.90 -9.40
CA ASP A 50 17.46 9.40 -10.67
C ASP A 50 18.94 9.76 -10.81
N TRP A 51 19.78 8.95 -10.16
CA TRP A 51 21.22 9.17 -10.09
C TRP A 51 21.95 8.04 -10.84
N PRO A 52 22.16 8.19 -12.16
CA PRO A 52 22.67 7.11 -13.00
C PRO A 52 24.05 6.59 -12.57
N SER A 53 24.89 7.47 -12.02
CA SER A 53 26.28 7.18 -11.66
C SER A 53 26.58 7.30 -10.17
N SER A 54 25.56 7.50 -9.32
CA SER A 54 25.75 7.66 -7.87
C SER A 54 25.00 6.58 -7.10
N THR A 55 25.62 6.17 -5.99
CA THR A 55 25.00 5.23 -5.06
C THR A 55 23.83 5.90 -4.33
N ILE A 56 22.69 5.23 -4.30
CA ILE A 56 21.50 5.70 -3.59
C ILE A 56 21.42 4.90 -2.28
N LYS A 57 21.68 5.58 -1.17
CA LYS A 57 21.64 4.99 0.18
C LYS A 57 20.91 5.91 1.14
N GLY A 58 20.19 5.32 2.09
CA GLY A 58 19.58 6.07 3.19
C GLY A 58 18.19 5.61 3.56
N ARG A 59 17.53 6.43 4.37
CA ARG A 59 16.15 6.23 4.82
C ARG A 59 15.28 7.33 4.23
N PHE A 60 14.19 6.94 3.59
CA PHE A 60 13.27 7.84 2.92
C PHE A 60 11.86 7.62 3.47
N ALA A 61 11.07 8.68 3.58
CA ALA A 61 9.70 8.62 4.05
C ALA A 61 8.75 9.09 2.96
N ILE A 62 7.67 8.35 2.72
CA ILE A 62 6.57 8.69 1.81
C ILE A 62 5.22 8.50 2.49
N GLY A 63 4.16 9.04 1.89
CA GLY A 63 2.79 8.87 2.34
C GLY A 63 2.14 10.17 2.84
N PRO A 64 0.84 10.11 3.20
CA PRO A 64 0.01 11.31 3.45
C PRO A 64 0.43 12.14 4.68
N SER A 65 1.14 11.55 5.63
CA SER A 65 1.72 12.29 6.77
C SER A 65 2.98 13.07 6.42
N VAL A 66 3.56 12.81 5.24
CA VAL A 66 4.81 13.44 4.84
C VAL A 66 4.49 14.66 3.99
N PRO A 67 4.89 15.87 4.40
CA PRO A 67 4.60 17.07 3.63
C PRO A 67 5.20 16.95 2.23
N ASP A 68 4.40 17.31 1.22
CA ASP A 68 4.94 17.51 -0.13
C ASP A 68 5.87 18.73 -0.12
N MET A 69 7.05 18.55 -0.69
CA MET A 69 8.07 19.59 -0.72
C MET A 69 8.00 20.25 -2.09
N GLN A 70 7.68 21.55 -2.12
CA GLN A 70 7.73 22.36 -3.32
C GLN A 70 8.72 23.52 -3.12
N PRO A 71 9.88 23.52 -3.82
CA PRO A 71 10.31 22.53 -4.83
C PRO A 71 10.71 21.18 -4.21
N PRO A 72 10.69 20.07 -4.98
CA PRO A 72 11.14 18.77 -4.50
C PRO A 72 12.58 18.83 -3.98
N LEU A 73 12.85 18.13 -2.87
CA LEU A 73 14.19 18.03 -2.29
C LEU A 73 15.17 17.26 -3.20
N TYR A 74 14.64 16.41 -4.08
CA TYR A 74 15.39 15.57 -5.01
C TYR A 74 14.88 15.83 -6.44
N ASP A 75 14.86 14.80 -7.28
CA ASP A 75 14.35 14.91 -8.64
C ASP A 75 12.82 15.03 -8.64
N MET A 76 12.31 15.75 -9.63
CA MET A 76 10.86 15.90 -9.83
C MET A 76 10.22 14.53 -10.11
N PRO A 77 9.17 14.13 -9.39
CA PRO A 77 8.41 12.93 -9.70
C PRO A 77 7.85 12.98 -11.13
N SER A 78 7.74 11.82 -11.80
CA SER A 78 7.13 11.80 -13.13
C SER A 78 5.61 11.97 -13.03
N SER A 79 4.97 12.59 -14.02
CA SER A 79 3.51 12.74 -14.06
C SER A 79 2.81 11.39 -13.95
N GLN A 80 3.35 10.36 -14.60
CA GLN A 80 2.84 9.00 -14.52
C GLN A 80 2.88 8.45 -13.08
N ASP A 81 3.96 8.67 -12.34
CA ASP A 81 4.09 8.19 -10.96
C ASP A 81 3.09 8.90 -10.02
N VAL A 82 2.79 10.17 -10.30
CA VAL A 82 1.82 10.98 -9.54
C VAL A 82 0.38 10.61 -9.88
N GLU A 83 0.06 10.40 -11.16
CA GLU A 83 -1.30 10.08 -11.63
C GLU A 83 -1.72 8.63 -11.30
N LEU A 84 -0.78 7.69 -11.30
CA LEU A 84 -1.06 6.26 -11.12
C LEU A 84 -0.93 5.79 -9.68
N ASN A 85 -0.44 6.60 -8.75
CA ASN A 85 -0.19 6.13 -7.39
C ASN A 85 -0.65 7.15 -6.37
N SER A 86 -1.05 6.66 -5.21
CA SER A 86 -1.34 7.52 -4.07
C SER A 86 -0.09 8.19 -3.51
N SER A 87 1.04 7.49 -3.55
CA SER A 87 2.37 7.95 -3.14
C SER A 87 3.39 7.10 -3.86
N SER A 88 4.58 7.64 -4.11
CA SER A 88 5.64 6.88 -4.77
C SER A 88 7.03 7.18 -4.21
N ALA A 89 7.89 6.16 -4.17
CA ALA A 89 9.33 6.28 -3.95
C ALA A 89 10.06 5.55 -5.08
N VAL A 90 10.68 6.31 -5.98
CA VAL A 90 11.34 5.80 -7.19
C VAL A 90 12.83 6.06 -7.12
N PHE A 91 13.63 5.00 -7.18
CA PHE A 91 15.09 5.04 -7.14
C PHE A 91 15.66 4.41 -8.40
N LEU A 92 16.36 5.21 -9.20
CA LEU A 92 16.95 4.79 -10.47
C LEU A 92 18.45 5.04 -10.45
N SER A 93 19.20 4.00 -10.81
CA SER A 93 20.63 4.09 -11.06
C SER A 93 20.98 3.26 -12.29
N LYS A 94 22.13 3.53 -12.90
CA LYS A 94 22.63 2.74 -14.03
C LYS A 94 23.80 1.86 -13.59
N THR A 95 24.80 2.44 -12.94
CA THR A 95 26.05 1.77 -12.61
C THR A 95 26.25 1.54 -11.12
N SER A 96 25.47 2.21 -10.27
CA SER A 96 25.65 2.21 -8.83
C SER A 96 24.61 1.36 -8.08
N PRO A 97 24.95 0.86 -6.89
CA PRO A 97 24.02 0.11 -6.06
C PRO A 97 22.95 1.01 -5.44
N ILE A 98 21.80 0.41 -5.16
CA ILE A 98 20.70 1.01 -4.41
C ILE A 98 20.53 0.22 -3.11
N ASN A 99 20.59 0.88 -1.95
CA ASN A 99 20.27 0.30 -0.66
C ASN A 99 19.50 1.29 0.19
N VAL A 100 18.18 1.16 0.18
CA VAL A 100 17.28 2.16 0.75
C VAL A 100 16.26 1.52 1.68
N VAL A 101 15.96 2.23 2.77
CA VAL A 101 14.85 1.92 3.66
C VAL A 101 13.74 2.92 3.39
N VAL A 102 12.54 2.45 3.05
CA VAL A 102 11.38 3.29 2.76
C VAL A 102 10.36 3.15 3.89
N GLN A 103 10.20 4.21 4.66
CA GLN A 103 9.18 4.35 5.68
C GLN A 103 7.89 4.88 5.03
N VAL A 104 6.83 4.10 5.11
CA VAL A 104 5.53 4.53 4.60
C VAL A 104 4.70 5.05 5.77
N LEU A 105 4.60 6.37 5.88
CA LEU A 105 3.92 7.06 6.96
C LEU A 105 2.46 7.33 6.58
N HIS A 106 1.56 7.03 7.50
CA HIS A 106 0.12 7.25 7.32
C HIS A 106 -0.30 8.49 8.11
N GLY A 107 -1.25 9.25 7.56
CA GLY A 107 -1.90 10.40 8.20
C GLY A 107 -2.37 10.05 9.61
N GLN A 108 -2.07 10.88 10.61
CA GLN A 108 -2.94 10.93 11.79
C GLN A 108 -4.20 11.68 11.37
N GLY A 109 -5.34 11.00 11.32
CA GLY A 109 -6.61 11.65 11.03
C GLY A 109 -7.04 11.55 9.56
N SER A 110 -7.42 10.35 9.14
CA SER A 110 -8.84 10.20 8.88
C SER A 110 -9.26 8.84 9.40
N GLN A 111 -10.42 8.80 10.05
CA GLN A 111 -11.25 7.63 9.92
C GLN A 111 -11.50 7.50 8.41
N THR A 112 -10.58 6.85 7.69
CA THR A 112 -10.81 6.51 6.28
C THR A 112 -12.11 5.71 6.28
N PRO A 113 -13.17 6.19 5.60
CA PRO A 113 -14.49 5.57 5.70
C PRO A 113 -14.33 4.09 5.42
N HIS A 114 -14.87 3.22 6.28
CA HIS A 114 -14.73 1.74 6.24
C HIS A 114 -15.12 1.09 4.90
N SER A 115 -15.60 1.88 3.96
CA SER A 115 -15.88 1.56 2.58
C SER A 115 -14.58 1.29 1.82
N ALA A 116 -14.36 0.03 1.44
CA ALA A 116 -13.57 -0.25 0.24
C ALA A 116 -14.14 0.58 -0.93
N PRO A 117 -13.34 0.95 -1.95
CA PRO A 117 -13.89 1.58 -3.14
C PRO A 117 -15.06 0.72 -3.64
N ASP A 118 -16.20 1.35 -3.90
CA ASP A 118 -17.40 0.68 -4.37
C ASP A 118 -17.11 0.12 -5.77
N THR A 119 -16.71 -1.14 -5.82
CA THR A 119 -16.38 -1.86 -7.06
C THR A 119 -17.61 -2.58 -7.63
N THR A 120 -18.79 -2.33 -7.06
CA THR A 120 -20.04 -2.99 -7.46
C THR A 120 -20.39 -2.58 -8.89
N GLY A 121 -20.30 -3.53 -9.82
CA GLY A 121 -20.57 -3.32 -11.25
C GLY A 121 -19.35 -3.01 -12.13
N MET A 122 -18.14 -2.89 -11.58
CA MET A 122 -16.93 -2.72 -12.38
C MET A 122 -16.44 -4.07 -12.95
N ASN A 123 -16.00 -4.07 -14.21
CA ASN A 123 -15.32 -5.23 -14.79
C ASN A 123 -14.02 -5.51 -13.99
N PRO A 124 -13.62 -6.78 -13.75
CA PRO A 124 -12.39 -7.12 -13.03
C PRO A 124 -11.13 -6.38 -13.50
N VAL A 125 -11.03 -6.04 -14.79
CA VAL A 125 -9.91 -5.23 -15.33
C VAL A 125 -9.95 -3.78 -14.81
N GLN A 126 -11.13 -3.18 -14.72
CA GLN A 126 -11.32 -1.81 -14.21
C GLN A 126 -11.10 -1.74 -12.70
N VAL A 127 -11.51 -2.78 -11.96
CA VAL A 127 -11.20 -2.92 -10.53
C VAL A 127 -9.69 -2.97 -10.30
N LEU A 128 -8.98 -3.79 -11.10
CA LEU A 128 -7.51 -3.86 -11.06
C LEU A 128 -6.86 -2.52 -11.38
N GLN A 129 -7.32 -1.81 -12.42
CA GLN A 129 -6.79 -0.49 -12.78
C GLN A 129 -7.06 0.56 -11.69
N THR A 130 -8.23 0.54 -11.07
CA THR A 130 -8.59 1.48 -9.99
C THR A 130 -7.79 1.20 -8.72
N MET A 131 -7.60 -0.07 -8.36
CA MET A 131 -6.74 -0.47 -7.24
C MET A 131 -5.27 -0.13 -7.50
N GLN A 132 -4.80 -0.26 -8.74
CA GLN A 132 -3.45 0.17 -9.13
C GLN A 132 -3.27 1.68 -9.02
N ARG A 133 -4.25 2.47 -9.48
CA ARG A 133 -4.24 3.95 -9.42
C ARG A 133 -4.14 4.53 -8.01
N GLN A 134 -4.41 3.72 -6.98
CA GLN A 134 -4.40 4.12 -5.58
C GLN A 134 -3.31 3.42 -4.76
N ALA A 135 -2.36 2.73 -5.39
CA ALA A 135 -1.32 2.01 -4.66
C ALA A 135 -0.29 2.96 -4.01
N VAL A 136 0.37 2.50 -2.96
CA VAL A 136 1.66 3.05 -2.50
C VAL A 136 2.74 2.34 -3.29
N TYR A 137 3.52 3.08 -4.07
CA TYR A 137 4.48 2.49 -5.01
C TYR A 137 5.93 2.68 -4.55
N VAL A 138 6.68 1.59 -4.46
CA VAL A 138 8.11 1.63 -4.13
C VAL A 138 8.88 0.92 -5.24
N TYR A 139 9.74 1.64 -5.93
CA TYR A 139 10.46 1.15 -7.09
C TYR A 139 11.96 1.38 -7.01
N GLY A 140 12.73 0.32 -7.23
CA GLY A 140 14.19 0.38 -7.36
C GLY A 140 14.65 -0.27 -8.65
N LYS A 141 15.46 0.43 -9.45
CA LYS A 141 16.12 -0.14 -10.63
C LYS A 141 17.57 0.26 -10.74
N SER A 142 18.44 -0.74 -10.93
CA SER A 142 19.84 -0.53 -11.28
C SER A 142 20.19 -1.39 -12.49
N SER A 143 20.77 -0.83 -13.56
CA SER A 143 21.10 -1.65 -14.74
C SER A 143 22.25 -2.63 -14.45
N HIS A 144 23.33 -2.16 -13.83
CA HIS A 144 24.57 -2.93 -13.70
C HIS A 144 24.96 -3.26 -12.26
N ASN A 145 24.10 -2.97 -11.29
CA ASN A 145 24.41 -3.17 -9.88
C ASN A 145 23.20 -3.70 -9.10
N SER A 146 23.45 -4.00 -7.83
CA SER A 146 22.45 -4.61 -6.96
C SER A 146 21.47 -3.59 -6.40
N VAL A 147 20.24 -4.06 -6.14
CA VAL A 147 19.13 -3.26 -5.58
C VAL A 147 18.66 -3.93 -4.29
N CYS A 148 18.66 -3.18 -3.19
CA CYS A 148 18.08 -3.56 -1.91
C CYS A 148 17.02 -2.54 -1.52
N LEU A 149 15.77 -3.00 -1.42
CA LEU A 149 14.65 -2.21 -0.92
C LEU A 149 14.18 -2.79 0.40
N HIS A 150 14.13 -1.97 1.45
CA HIS A 150 13.62 -2.38 2.75
C HIS A 150 12.41 -1.53 3.13
N ILE A 151 11.25 -2.17 3.27
CA ILE A 151 10.03 -1.56 3.77
C ILE A 151 9.74 -2.19 5.15
N PRO A 152 10.18 -1.56 6.26
CA PRO A 152 10.17 -2.21 7.56
C PRO A 152 8.76 -2.45 8.10
N GLN A 153 7.85 -1.52 7.83
CA GLN A 153 6.47 -1.57 8.30
C GLN A 153 5.57 -0.89 7.27
N TYR A 154 4.37 -1.43 7.12
CA TYR A 154 3.29 -0.81 6.36
C TYR A 154 1.94 -1.10 7.01
N VAL A 155 1.17 -0.06 7.26
CA VAL A 155 -0.16 -0.14 7.89
C VAL A 155 -1.09 0.82 7.16
N GLY A 156 -1.67 0.37 6.06
CA GLY A 156 -2.61 1.17 5.28
C GLY A 156 -3.65 0.30 4.57
N ARG A 157 -4.74 0.92 4.10
CA ARG A 157 -5.74 0.24 3.27
C ARG A 157 -5.37 0.20 1.80
N LYS A 158 -4.64 1.20 1.32
CA LYS A 158 -4.15 1.27 -0.05
C LYS A 158 -3.19 0.09 -0.30
N PRO A 159 -3.23 -0.57 -1.47
CA PRO A 159 -2.29 -1.65 -1.78
C PRO A 159 -0.85 -1.15 -1.78
N LEU A 160 0.09 -1.95 -1.26
CA LEU A 160 1.52 -1.71 -1.41
C LEU A 160 2.02 -2.41 -2.67
N HIS A 161 2.58 -1.64 -3.60
CA HIS A 161 3.21 -2.16 -4.82
C HIS A 161 4.72 -1.93 -4.75
N VAL A 162 5.48 -3.01 -4.58
CA VAL A 162 6.94 -3.00 -4.55
C VAL A 162 7.47 -3.58 -5.85
N ARG A 163 8.36 -2.86 -6.51
CA ARG A 163 9.05 -3.34 -7.71
C ARG A 163 10.55 -3.17 -7.55
N ALA A 164 11.32 -4.21 -7.86
CA ALA A 164 12.77 -4.14 -7.84
C ALA A 164 13.38 -4.88 -9.02
N SER A 165 14.27 -4.24 -9.77
CA SER A 165 14.86 -4.86 -10.96
C SER A 165 16.33 -4.53 -11.15
N SER A 166 17.10 -5.52 -11.59
CA SER A 166 18.46 -5.30 -12.08
C SER A 166 18.74 -6.06 -13.38
N SER A 167 19.72 -5.66 -14.19
CA SER A 167 20.14 -6.51 -15.32
C SER A 167 21.28 -7.45 -14.93
N SER A 168 22.25 -7.00 -14.15
CA SER A 168 23.43 -7.83 -13.78
C SER A 168 23.76 -7.82 -12.29
N GLY A 169 22.83 -7.39 -11.44
CA GLY A 169 23.00 -7.33 -10.00
C GLY A 169 22.03 -8.23 -9.23
N HIS A 170 22.28 -8.31 -7.93
CA HIS A 170 21.39 -8.98 -7.00
C HIS A 170 20.23 -8.06 -6.62
N VAL A 171 19.05 -8.63 -6.44
CA VAL A 171 17.87 -7.90 -6.03
C VAL A 171 17.37 -8.49 -4.72
N THR A 172 17.34 -7.67 -3.68
CA THR A 172 16.81 -8.02 -2.38
C THR A 172 15.64 -7.12 -2.04
N VAL A 173 14.53 -7.70 -1.60
CA VAL A 173 13.39 -6.94 -1.07
C VAL A 173 13.07 -7.46 0.32
N VAL A 174 13.10 -6.56 1.30
CA VAL A 174 12.67 -6.82 2.67
C VAL A 174 11.27 -6.23 2.83
N LEU A 175 10.27 -7.10 2.84
CA LEU A 175 8.85 -6.75 2.90
C LEU A 175 8.39 -6.53 4.35
N PRO A 176 7.36 -5.72 4.60
CA PRO A 176 6.76 -5.63 5.93
C PRO A 176 6.03 -6.93 6.25
N HIS A 177 5.97 -7.33 7.52
CA HIS A 177 5.21 -8.53 7.94
C HIS A 177 3.74 -8.50 7.51
N SER A 178 3.17 -7.30 7.44
CA SER A 178 1.79 -7.07 7.02
C SER A 178 1.54 -7.32 5.53
N PHE A 179 2.58 -7.49 4.71
CA PHE A 179 2.42 -7.74 3.28
C PHE A 179 1.49 -8.94 3.02
N ASN A 180 0.49 -8.72 2.17
CA ASN A 180 -0.51 -9.71 1.79
C ASN A 180 -0.91 -9.47 0.34
N GLY A 181 -0.69 -10.46 -0.52
CA GLY A 181 -0.99 -10.32 -1.94
C GLY A 181 -0.11 -11.19 -2.82
N LEU A 182 0.41 -10.64 -3.91
CA LEU A 182 1.13 -11.40 -4.92
C LEU A 182 2.63 -11.14 -4.88
N LEU A 183 3.41 -12.21 -4.88
CA LEU A 183 4.85 -12.20 -5.09
C LEU A 183 5.14 -12.79 -6.46
N ARG A 184 5.76 -11.99 -7.34
CA ARG A 184 6.15 -12.38 -8.69
C ARG A 184 7.65 -12.22 -8.86
N TRP A 185 8.30 -13.24 -9.42
CA TRP A 185 9.72 -13.20 -9.69
C TRP A 185 10.04 -13.67 -11.11
N ASN A 186 11.13 -13.13 -11.65
CA ASN A 186 11.67 -13.58 -12.93
C ASN A 186 13.20 -13.42 -12.99
N THR A 187 13.90 -14.48 -13.37
CA THR A 187 15.32 -14.41 -13.69
C THR A 187 15.70 -15.31 -14.85
N GLU A 188 16.66 -14.88 -15.68
CA GLU A 188 17.11 -15.67 -16.84
C GLU A 188 18.25 -16.62 -16.48
N VAL A 189 19.30 -16.09 -15.85
CA VAL A 189 20.54 -16.83 -15.51
C VAL A 189 20.81 -16.82 -14.00
N GLY A 190 19.88 -16.31 -13.20
CA GLY A 190 20.05 -16.17 -11.75
C GLY A 190 19.49 -17.30 -10.91
N ILE A 191 19.64 -17.14 -9.60
CA ILE A 191 19.04 -17.97 -8.56
C ILE A 191 18.02 -17.19 -7.75
N VAL A 192 16.96 -17.87 -7.31
CA VAL A 192 15.88 -17.29 -6.51
C VAL A 192 15.89 -17.96 -5.16
N GLY A 193 15.89 -17.15 -4.10
CA GLY A 193 15.76 -17.61 -2.74
C GLY A 193 14.71 -16.80 -1.98
N PHE A 194 14.03 -17.46 -1.07
CA PHE A 194 13.11 -16.83 -0.13
C PHE A 194 13.54 -17.18 1.27
N SER A 195 13.23 -16.33 2.24
CA SER A 195 13.39 -16.69 3.64
C SER A 195 12.45 -17.85 4.02
N PRO A 196 12.73 -18.56 5.13
CA PRO A 196 11.85 -19.62 5.61
C PRO A 196 10.41 -19.14 5.85
N LEU A 197 10.24 -17.94 6.40
CA LEU A 197 8.91 -17.40 6.69
C LEU A 197 8.17 -16.96 5.42
N VAL A 198 8.86 -16.36 4.44
CA VAL A 198 8.27 -16.10 3.12
C VAL A 198 7.83 -17.41 2.48
N THR A 199 8.69 -18.44 2.50
CA THR A 199 8.38 -19.75 1.93
C THR A 199 7.17 -20.39 2.62
N ALA A 200 7.07 -20.31 3.94
CA ALA A 200 5.94 -20.83 4.71
C ALA A 200 4.63 -20.08 4.46
N ARG A 201 4.69 -18.79 4.12
CA ARG A 201 3.51 -17.95 3.85
C ARG A 201 3.14 -17.89 2.37
N THR A 202 3.93 -18.45 1.47
CA THR A 202 3.64 -18.41 0.03
C THR A 202 2.96 -19.69 -0.47
N GLN A 203 1.87 -19.52 -1.20
CA GLN A 203 1.25 -20.58 -2.00
C GLN A 203 1.48 -20.28 -3.48
N ARG A 204 2.13 -21.21 -4.18
CA ARG A 204 2.43 -21.04 -5.61
C ARG A 204 1.15 -21.12 -6.45
N LEU A 205 1.05 -20.25 -7.46
CA LEU A 205 -0.13 -20.14 -8.33
C LEU A 205 0.10 -20.67 -9.76
N ASP A 206 1.36 -20.84 -10.18
CA ASP A 206 1.67 -21.27 -11.56
C ASP A 206 1.32 -22.76 -11.78
N SER A 207 0.77 -23.09 -12.95
CA SER A 207 0.53 -24.48 -13.39
C SER A 207 1.82 -25.22 -13.74
N GLU A 208 2.81 -24.52 -14.28
CA GLU A 208 4.12 -25.06 -14.67
C GLU A 208 5.24 -24.38 -13.87
N PRO A 209 5.64 -24.95 -12.72
CA PRO A 209 6.57 -24.30 -11.82
C PRO A 209 8.01 -24.35 -12.34
N THR A 210 8.56 -23.21 -12.75
CA THR A 210 10.01 -23.07 -12.94
C THR A 210 10.68 -22.46 -11.71
N LYS A 211 11.95 -22.79 -11.44
CA LYS A 211 12.69 -22.10 -10.36
C LYS A 211 12.99 -20.63 -10.69
N LYS A 212 13.11 -20.34 -11.99
CA LYS A 212 13.56 -19.07 -12.54
C LYS A 212 12.44 -18.01 -12.63
N ARG A 213 11.21 -18.44 -12.87
CA ARG A 213 10.03 -17.58 -12.96
C ARG A 213 8.89 -18.18 -12.16
N GLY A 214 8.13 -17.33 -11.49
CA GLY A 214 6.89 -17.76 -10.90
C GLY A 214 6.09 -16.66 -10.23
N THR A 215 4.91 -17.07 -9.80
CA THR A 215 3.93 -16.26 -9.08
C THR A 215 3.46 -17.05 -7.88
N SER A 216 3.46 -16.41 -6.71
CA SER A 216 2.93 -16.97 -5.48
C SER A 216 2.02 -15.97 -4.79
N LYS A 217 0.95 -16.47 -4.18
CA LYS A 217 0.13 -15.71 -3.24
C LYS A 217 0.79 -15.77 -1.87
N VAL A 218 1.05 -14.62 -1.27
CA VAL A 218 1.45 -14.52 0.13
C VAL A 218 0.19 -14.48 0.98
N VAL A 219 0.03 -15.48 1.84
CA VAL A 219 -1.08 -15.56 2.80
C VAL A 219 -0.78 -14.64 3.98
N VAL A 220 -1.82 -13.96 4.46
CA VAL A 220 -1.77 -13.10 5.65
C VAL A 220 -1.25 -13.91 6.84
N ASP A 221 -0.39 -13.27 7.63
CA ASP A 221 0.01 -13.81 8.92
C ASP A 221 -1.21 -13.83 9.86
N PRO A 222 -1.67 -15.00 10.34
CA PRO A 222 -2.87 -15.10 11.17
C PRO A 222 -2.73 -14.36 12.51
N ASP A 223 -1.49 -14.14 12.97
CA ASP A 223 -1.21 -13.48 14.24
C ASP A 223 -1.26 -11.94 14.11
N LEU A 224 -1.36 -11.41 12.88
CA LEU A 224 -1.50 -9.98 12.65
C LEU A 224 -2.95 -9.53 12.81
N PRO A 225 -3.21 -8.47 13.61
CA PRO A 225 -4.50 -7.82 13.67
C PRO A 225 -5.04 -7.43 12.28
N GLY A 226 -6.31 -7.73 12.02
CA GLY A 226 -6.93 -7.52 10.70
C GLY A 226 -6.84 -6.08 10.19
N TRP A 227 -6.80 -5.07 11.07
CA TRP A 227 -6.61 -3.67 10.64
C TRP A 227 -5.26 -3.41 9.97
N MET A 228 -4.20 -4.17 10.28
CA MET A 228 -2.89 -4.04 9.64
C MET A 228 -2.86 -4.61 8.22
N THR A 229 -3.84 -5.44 7.84
CA THR A 229 -3.88 -6.18 6.58
C THR A 229 -5.13 -5.87 5.76
N ALA A 230 -5.89 -4.85 6.19
CA ALA A 230 -7.23 -4.54 5.68
C ALA A 230 -8.15 -5.77 5.66
N GLN A 231 -8.18 -6.51 6.76
CA GLN A 231 -8.90 -7.78 6.94
C GLN A 231 -8.51 -8.82 5.88
N GLY A 232 -7.24 -8.85 5.50
CA GLY A 232 -6.72 -9.71 4.45
C GLY A 232 -7.16 -9.36 3.02
N ARG A 233 -7.83 -8.22 2.83
CA ARG A 233 -8.32 -7.75 1.52
C ARG A 233 -7.33 -6.84 0.81
N ARG A 234 -6.23 -6.47 1.47
CA ARG A 234 -5.19 -5.68 0.82
C ARG A 234 -4.54 -6.52 -0.29
N GLY A 235 -4.56 -6.00 -1.52
CA GLY A 235 -4.02 -6.66 -2.72
C GLY A 235 -2.60 -6.21 -3.01
N ASP A 236 -1.66 -6.44 -2.09
CA ASP A 236 -0.26 -6.02 -2.27
C ASP A 236 0.39 -6.76 -3.44
N VAL A 237 1.40 -6.14 -4.07
CA VAL A 237 2.14 -6.74 -5.18
C VAL A 237 3.63 -6.51 -4.96
N CYS A 238 4.42 -7.55 -5.08
CA CYS A 238 5.87 -7.49 -5.08
C CYS A 238 6.40 -8.13 -6.37
N GLU A 239 6.99 -7.33 -7.25
CA GLU A 239 7.61 -7.78 -8.49
C GLU A 239 9.13 -7.63 -8.42
N ILE A 240 9.84 -8.75 -8.52
CA ILE A 240 11.31 -8.74 -8.53
C ILE A 240 11.86 -9.39 -9.79
N SER A 241 12.89 -8.80 -10.38
CA SER A 241 13.48 -9.38 -11.59
C SER A 241 14.97 -9.11 -11.73
N THR A 242 15.71 -10.10 -12.23
CA THR A 242 17.09 -9.88 -12.67
C THR A 242 17.46 -10.72 -13.88
N HIS A 243 18.18 -10.16 -14.85
CA HIS A 243 18.67 -10.98 -15.97
C HIS A 243 19.75 -11.96 -15.47
N SER A 244 20.78 -11.47 -14.79
CA SER A 244 21.77 -12.28 -14.07
C SER A 244 21.98 -11.76 -12.64
N GLY A 245 22.05 -12.68 -11.68
CA GLY A 245 22.22 -12.36 -10.26
C GLY A 245 21.38 -13.23 -9.35
N ARG A 246 21.11 -12.73 -8.14
CA ARG A 246 20.30 -13.43 -7.14
C ARG A 246 19.08 -12.61 -6.79
N LEU A 247 17.93 -13.26 -6.75
CA LEU A 247 16.71 -12.72 -6.19
C LEU A 247 16.55 -13.22 -4.76
N TYR A 248 16.30 -12.31 -3.81
CA TYR A 248 16.02 -12.65 -2.43
C TYR A 248 14.86 -11.85 -1.85
N VAL A 249 13.95 -12.51 -1.14
CA VAL A 249 12.86 -11.86 -0.40
C VAL A 249 12.81 -12.41 1.02
N CYS A 250 12.64 -11.51 1.99
CA CYS A 250 12.38 -11.84 3.39
C CYS A 250 11.40 -10.82 3.99
N PHE A 251 10.82 -11.14 5.15
CA PHE A 251 10.09 -10.17 5.95
C PHE A 251 11.03 -9.42 6.90
N SER A 252 10.67 -8.17 7.20
CA SER A 252 11.41 -7.28 8.08
C SER A 252 11.34 -7.76 9.53
N GLY A 253 12.47 -8.03 10.17
CA GLY A 253 12.51 -8.56 11.54
C GLY A 253 12.81 -10.07 11.59
N GLU A 254 12.82 -10.75 10.45
CA GLU A 254 13.46 -12.05 10.33
C GLU A 254 14.97 -11.94 10.59
N ASN A 255 15.54 -12.97 11.22
CA ASN A 255 16.92 -13.00 11.70
C ASN A 255 17.92 -12.30 10.74
N PRO A 256 18.57 -11.20 11.18
CA PRO A 256 19.43 -10.38 10.33
C PRO A 256 20.58 -11.17 9.68
N SER A 257 21.02 -12.26 10.31
CA SER A 257 22.09 -13.12 9.79
C SER A 257 21.70 -13.90 8.53
N LEU A 258 20.41 -14.22 8.34
CA LEU A 258 19.89 -14.86 7.12
C LEU A 258 19.68 -13.82 6.01
N ALA A 259 19.20 -12.63 6.37
CA ALA A 259 19.08 -11.52 5.43
C ALA A 259 20.46 -11.04 4.97
N ALA A 260 21.43 -10.82 5.86
CA ALA A 260 22.78 -10.34 5.55
C ALA A 260 23.63 -11.36 4.75
N LYS A 261 23.40 -12.66 4.92
CA LYS A 261 24.04 -13.69 4.06
C LYS A 261 23.51 -13.69 2.63
N ASN A 262 22.30 -13.17 2.41
CA ASN A 262 21.58 -13.25 1.14
C ASN A 262 21.37 -11.88 0.48
N CYS A 263 21.50 -10.80 1.25
CA CYS A 263 21.56 -9.41 0.85
C CYS A 263 23.04 -9.02 0.76
N ILE A 264 23.51 -8.74 -0.45
CA ILE A 264 24.93 -8.42 -0.70
C ILE A 264 25.26 -6.95 -0.35
N ILE A 265 24.26 -6.19 0.11
CA ILE A 265 24.41 -4.80 0.55
C ILE A 265 23.69 -4.61 1.89
N CYS A 266 24.26 -5.11 2.97
CA CYS A 266 23.91 -4.70 4.35
C CYS A 266 25.02 -3.83 4.89
#